data_AF-A0A7V9MA10-F1
#
_entry.id   AF-A0A7V9MA10-F1
#
_cell.length_a   1.000
_cell.length_b   1.000
_cell.length_c   1.000
_cell.angle_alpha   90.00
_cell.angle_beta   90.00
_cell.angle_gamma   90.00
#
_symmetry.space_group_name_H-M   'P 1'
#
loop_
_entity.id
_entity.type
_entity.pdbx_description
1 polymer ?
#
loop_
_entity_poly.entity_id
_entity_poly.type
_entity_poly.pdbx_seq_one_letter_code
_entity_poly.pdbx_strand_id
1 'polypeptide(L)'
;WRFSFDRKTGDLYIGDVGQNAFEEVNFTPRRSPGLENYGWRVYEGRSRFTNEQPTSGRLVFPIVVQPNGPNCSVIGGFVYRGAAVPGARGRYFFGDNCEPQIRTVAAPGGKKVRGEPVKISSLSSFGEDAKGELYATSLDGVVYRLVS
;
A
#
# COMPACT_ATOMS: atom_id res chain seq x y z
N TRP A 1 -4.64 6.01 -2.62
CA TRP A 1 -3.52 6.71 -3.23
C TRP A 1 -2.38 6.88 -2.22
N ARG A 2 -1.12 6.91 -2.71
CA ARG A 2 0.17 7.31 -2.09
C ARG A 2 1.26 6.28 -2.39
N PHE A 3 2.51 6.74 -2.54
CA PHE A 3 3.68 5.88 -2.59
C PHE A 3 4.70 6.24 -1.51
N SER A 4 5.61 5.31 -1.22
CA SER A 4 6.78 5.54 -0.38
C SER A 4 7.95 4.64 -0.79
N PHE A 5 9.15 5.10 -0.46
CA PHE A 5 10.35 4.26 -0.53
C PHE A 5 10.62 3.69 0.86
N ASP A 6 10.93 2.39 0.92
CA ASP A 6 11.48 1.80 2.13
C ASP A 6 12.85 2.44 2.43
N ARG A 7 12.95 3.17 3.55
CA ARG A 7 14.19 3.88 3.94
C ARG A 7 15.43 3.00 4.02
N LYS A 8 15.27 1.70 4.26
CA LYS A 8 16.39 0.77 4.37
C LYS A 8 16.89 0.29 3.00
N THR A 9 15.98 -0.03 2.08
CA THR A 9 16.33 -0.72 0.82
C THR A 9 16.22 0.20 -0.39
N GLY A 10 15.41 1.25 -0.31
CA GLY A 10 14.99 2.10 -1.41
C GLY A 10 13.97 1.43 -2.34
N ASP A 11 13.34 0.33 -1.93
CA ASP A 11 12.26 -0.28 -2.70
C ASP A 11 11.00 0.61 -2.66
N LEU A 12 10.30 0.69 -3.78
CA LEU A 12 9.10 1.50 -3.97
C LEU A 12 7.84 0.68 -3.71
N TYR A 13 6.94 1.22 -2.91
CA TYR A 13 5.59 0.73 -2.69
C TYR A 13 4.57 1.79 -3.10
N ILE A 14 3.49 1.39 -3.75
CA ILE A 14 2.49 2.32 -4.31
C ILE A 14 1.10 1.77 -3.97
N GLY A 15 0.27 2.54 -3.27
CA GLY A 15 -1.17 2.30 -3.16
C GLY A 15 -1.90 2.94 -4.33
N ASP A 16 -2.61 2.13 -5.11
CA ASP A 16 -3.28 2.53 -6.34
C ASP A 16 -4.80 2.27 -6.24
N VAL A 17 -5.58 3.32 -6.52
CA VAL A 17 -7.04 3.29 -6.34
C VAL A 17 -7.69 2.75 -7.59
N GLY A 18 -8.57 1.76 -7.41
CA GLY A 18 -9.26 1.11 -8.50
C GLY A 18 -10.23 2.03 -9.22
N GLN A 19 -10.65 1.62 -10.41
CA GLN A 19 -11.74 2.28 -11.11
C GLN A 19 -13.10 1.82 -10.60
N ASN A 20 -13.28 0.51 -10.38
CA ASN A 20 -14.56 -0.12 -10.10
C ASN A 20 -14.47 -1.34 -9.16
N ALA A 21 -13.49 -2.22 -9.36
CA ALA A 21 -13.51 -3.57 -8.79
C ALA A 21 -12.42 -3.84 -7.76
N PHE A 22 -11.25 -3.20 -7.87
CA PHE A 22 -10.11 -3.56 -7.03
C PHE A 22 -9.25 -2.39 -6.60
N GLU A 23 -8.91 -2.38 -5.32
CA GLU A 23 -7.84 -1.58 -4.76
C GLU A 23 -6.50 -2.34 -4.75
N GLU A 24 -5.39 -1.65 -4.92
CA GLU A 24 -4.09 -2.30 -5.16
C GLU A 24 -2.93 -1.77 -4.29
N VAL A 25 -1.99 -2.66 -4.00
CA VAL A 25 -0.62 -2.27 -3.64
C VAL A 25 0.35 -2.84 -4.66
N ASN A 26 1.08 -1.95 -5.31
CA ASN A 26 2.15 -2.22 -6.25
C ASN A 26 3.53 -2.14 -5.56
N PHE A 27 4.50 -2.89 -6.09
CA PHE A 27 5.88 -2.94 -5.57
C PHE A 27 6.89 -2.93 -6.70
N THR A 28 7.91 -2.10 -6.56
CA THR A 28 9.04 -2.04 -7.49
C THR A 28 10.35 -2.06 -6.71
N PRO A 29 11.22 -3.06 -6.92
CA PRO A 29 12.48 -3.13 -6.21
C PRO A 29 13.40 -1.99 -6.65
N ARG A 30 14.26 -1.48 -5.76
CA ARG A 30 15.20 -0.38 -6.05
C ARG A 30 16.02 -0.60 -7.33
N ARG A 31 16.39 -1.85 -7.60
CA ARG A 31 17.18 -2.26 -8.76
C ARG A 31 16.41 -2.23 -10.09
N SER A 32 15.12 -1.93 -10.07
CA SER A 32 14.34 -1.76 -11.29
C SER A 32 14.95 -0.62 -12.12
N PRO A 33 15.04 -0.77 -13.44
CA PRO A 33 15.44 0.32 -14.33
C PRO A 33 14.38 1.44 -14.42
N GLY A 34 13.22 1.29 -13.75
CA GLY A 34 12.07 2.19 -13.86
C GLY A 34 11.18 1.85 -15.05
N LEU A 35 10.22 2.74 -15.33
CA LEU A 35 9.27 2.62 -16.45
C LEU A 35 8.45 1.32 -16.46
N GLU A 36 8.11 0.83 -15.27
CA GLU A 36 7.25 -0.34 -15.13
C GLU A 36 5.84 -0.02 -15.64
N ASN A 37 5.24 -0.97 -16.34
CA ASN A 37 3.85 -0.88 -16.75
C ASN A 37 2.99 -1.65 -15.72
N TYR A 38 2.21 -0.93 -14.90
CA TYR A 38 1.31 -1.55 -13.92
C TYR A 38 -0.03 -2.01 -14.50
N GLY A 39 -0.23 -1.86 -15.81
CA GLY A 39 -1.30 -2.51 -16.56
C GLY A 39 -2.58 -1.70 -16.78
N TRP A 40 -2.80 -0.60 -16.05
CA TRP A 40 -3.94 0.28 -16.30
C TRP A 40 -3.87 0.93 -17.70
N ARG A 41 -4.96 1.00 -18.48
CA ARG A 41 -6.35 0.60 -18.19
C ARG A 41 -6.74 -0.82 -18.64
N VAL A 42 -5.79 -1.64 -19.07
CA VAL A 42 -6.11 -2.99 -19.55
C VAL A 42 -6.38 -3.96 -18.41
N TYR A 43 -5.71 -3.76 -17.29
CA TYR A 43 -5.91 -4.52 -16.06
C TYR A 43 -6.37 -3.61 -14.92
N GLU A 44 -7.25 -4.15 -14.09
CA GLU A 44 -7.59 -3.66 -12.77
C GLU A 44 -7.33 -4.81 -11.79
N GLY A 45 -6.42 -4.59 -10.85
CA GLY A 45 -5.78 -5.62 -10.05
C GLY A 45 -5.01 -6.61 -10.92
N ARG A 46 -5.47 -7.86 -10.94
CA ARG A 46 -4.96 -8.92 -11.83
C ARG A 46 -5.99 -9.34 -12.88
N SER A 47 -7.12 -8.66 -12.90
CA SER A 47 -8.25 -8.97 -13.76
C SER A 47 -8.22 -8.06 -14.98
N ARG A 48 -8.60 -8.58 -16.13
CA ARG A 48 -8.68 -7.77 -17.34
C ARG A 48 -9.89 -6.85 -17.25
N PHE A 49 -9.66 -5.55 -17.38
CA PHE A 49 -10.69 -4.51 -17.27
C PHE A 49 -11.23 -4.09 -18.65
N THR A 50 -10.37 -4.03 -19.68
CA THR A 50 -10.78 -3.69 -21.05
C THR A 50 -10.29 -4.72 -22.07
N ASN A 51 -10.84 -4.65 -23.28
CA ASN A 51 -10.39 -5.50 -24.38
C ASN A 51 -9.14 -4.99 -25.11
N GLU A 52 -8.60 -3.84 -24.71
CA GLU A 52 -7.42 -3.20 -25.29
C GLU A 52 -6.13 -4.00 -25.00
N GLN A 53 -5.06 -3.74 -25.75
CA GLN A 53 -3.76 -4.35 -25.50
C GLN A 53 -2.94 -3.47 -24.54
N PRO A 54 -2.18 -4.06 -23.60
CA PRO A 54 -1.29 -3.27 -22.74
C PRO A 54 -0.28 -2.51 -23.59
N THR A 55 0.05 -1.30 -23.14
CA THR A 55 1.14 -0.52 -23.74
C THR A 55 2.49 -1.25 -23.60
N SER A 56 3.48 -0.83 -24.39
CA SER A 56 4.83 -1.39 -24.34
C SER A 56 5.46 -1.25 -22.95
N GLY A 57 6.32 -2.20 -22.58
CA GLY A 57 7.04 -2.20 -21.31
C GLY A 57 6.83 -3.52 -20.56
N ARG A 58 7.55 -3.68 -19.46
CA ARG A 58 7.37 -4.86 -18.61
C ARG A 58 6.08 -4.71 -17.82
N LEU A 59 5.12 -5.59 -18.09
CA LEU A 59 3.89 -5.67 -17.30
C LEU A 59 4.20 -6.21 -15.90
N VAL A 60 3.82 -5.47 -14.88
CA VAL A 60 4.01 -5.80 -13.47
C VAL A 60 2.67 -5.76 -12.76
N PHE A 61 2.28 -6.89 -12.17
CA PHE A 61 1.03 -6.98 -11.42
C PHE A 61 1.23 -6.61 -9.94
N PRO A 62 0.18 -6.09 -9.28
CA PRO A 62 0.23 -5.70 -7.88
C PRO A 62 0.57 -6.88 -6.97
N ILE A 63 1.19 -6.59 -5.83
CA ILE A 63 1.47 -7.58 -4.78
C ILE A 63 0.24 -7.85 -3.91
N VAL A 64 -0.64 -6.85 -3.76
CA VAL A 64 -1.92 -6.95 -3.05
C VAL A 64 -3.04 -6.47 -3.96
N VAL A 65 -4.15 -7.22 -3.96
CA VAL A 65 -5.41 -6.84 -4.60
C VAL A 65 -6.50 -7.02 -3.54
N GLN A 66 -7.32 -6.00 -3.32
CA GLN A 66 -8.47 -6.03 -2.43
C GLN A 66 -9.72 -5.75 -3.26
N PRO A 67 -10.77 -6.59 -3.21
CA PRO A 67 -12.02 -6.27 -3.88
C PRO A 67 -12.65 -5.04 -3.25
N ASN A 68 -13.29 -4.24 -4.09
CA ASN A 68 -14.17 -3.16 -3.66
C ASN A 68 -15.37 -3.72 -2.90
N GLY A 69 -16.13 -2.84 -2.27
CA GLY A 69 -17.25 -3.18 -1.38
C GLY A 69 -17.03 -2.50 -0.04
N PRO A 70 -16.41 -3.18 0.94
CA PRO A 70 -15.95 -2.50 2.15
C PRO A 70 -14.76 -1.56 1.86
N ASN A 71 -13.91 -1.90 0.88
CA ASN A 71 -12.81 -1.06 0.43
C ASN A 71 -13.29 -0.14 -0.70
N CYS A 72 -12.78 1.09 -0.72
CA CYS A 72 -13.14 2.09 -1.73
C CYS A 72 -11.99 2.99 -2.17
N SER A 73 -10.89 3.02 -1.43
CA SER A 73 -9.75 3.90 -1.66
C SER A 73 -8.60 3.47 -0.76
N VAL A 74 -7.71 2.62 -1.29
CA VAL A 74 -6.53 2.16 -0.57
C VAL A 74 -5.66 3.34 -0.20
N ILE A 75 -5.13 3.37 1.01
CA ILE A 75 -4.15 4.36 1.44
C ILE A 75 -2.82 3.66 1.59
N GLY A 76 -1.87 4.01 0.71
CA GLY A 76 -0.50 3.53 0.77
C GLY A 76 0.23 4.12 1.97
N GLY A 77 1.05 3.33 2.65
CA GLY A 77 1.80 3.73 3.83
C GLY A 77 3.30 3.53 3.67
N PHE A 78 3.94 2.91 4.67
CA PHE A 78 5.38 2.81 4.81
C PHE A 78 5.79 1.43 5.33
N VAL A 79 7.03 1.03 5.05
CA VAL A 79 7.65 -0.10 5.75
C VAL A 79 8.07 0.37 7.14
N TYR A 80 7.57 -0.27 8.21
CA TYR A 80 7.94 0.11 9.57
C TYR A 80 9.41 -0.22 9.85
N ARG A 81 10.20 0.81 10.18
CA ARG A 81 11.64 0.73 10.49
C ARG A 81 11.97 1.20 11.92
N GLY A 82 10.97 1.61 12.69
CA GLY A 82 11.08 2.04 14.08
C GLY A 82 11.45 0.91 15.05
N ALA A 83 11.55 1.28 16.32
CA ALA A 83 11.97 0.39 17.40
C ALA A 83 10.90 0.11 18.45
N ALA A 84 9.89 0.97 18.57
CA ALA A 84 8.84 0.84 19.58
C ALA A 84 8.00 -0.45 19.41
N VAL A 85 7.83 -0.94 18.18
CA VAL A 85 7.02 -2.13 17.85
C VAL A 85 7.88 -3.18 17.13
N PRO A 86 8.65 -4.02 17.86
CA PRO A 86 9.57 -4.98 17.24
C PRO A 86 8.90 -5.93 16.24
N GLY A 87 7.67 -6.38 16.51
CA GLY A 87 6.91 -7.28 15.63
C GLY A 87 6.40 -6.66 14.33
N ALA A 88 6.45 -5.33 14.20
CA ALA A 88 6.08 -4.61 12.99
C ALA A 88 7.27 -4.36 12.04
N ARG A 89 8.51 -4.51 12.53
CA ARG A 89 9.73 -4.25 11.74
C ARG A 89 9.75 -5.03 10.43
N GLY A 90 9.97 -4.31 9.34
CA GLY A 90 10.02 -4.90 8.00
C GLY A 90 8.66 -5.30 7.44
N ARG A 91 7.57 -4.69 7.92
CA ARG A 91 6.25 -4.83 7.33
C ARG A 91 5.78 -3.53 6.71
N TYR A 92 5.24 -3.59 5.50
CA TYR A 92 4.62 -2.45 4.82
C TYR A 92 3.20 -2.27 5.32
N PHE A 93 2.91 -1.11 5.88
CA PHE A 93 1.58 -0.72 6.35
C PHE A 93 0.79 -0.04 5.24
N PHE A 94 -0.48 -0.39 5.15
CA PHE A 94 -1.46 0.23 4.28
C PHE A 94 -2.85 0.09 4.91
N GLY A 95 -3.83 0.81 4.39
CA GLY A 95 -5.21 0.70 4.82
C GLY A 95 -6.15 1.11 3.69
N ASP A 96 -7.38 1.45 4.03
CA ASP A 96 -8.38 1.96 3.11
C ASP A 96 -9.15 3.11 3.78
N ASN A 97 -9.64 4.07 3.02
CA ASN A 97 -10.40 5.19 3.56
C ASN A 97 -11.78 4.77 4.10
N CYS A 98 -12.44 3.78 3.47
CA CYS A 98 -13.77 3.30 3.84
C CYS A 98 -13.74 2.11 4.81
N GLU A 99 -12.68 1.29 4.78
CA GLU A 99 -12.53 0.15 5.68
C GLU A 99 -11.48 0.44 6.78
N PRO A 100 -11.90 0.59 8.05
CA PRO A 100 -11.00 1.00 9.13
C PRO A 100 -9.84 0.06 9.43
N GLN A 101 -9.89 -1.19 8.98
CA GLN A 101 -8.86 -2.19 9.25
C GLN A 101 -7.50 -1.78 8.65
N ILE A 102 -6.50 -1.52 9.52
CA ILE A 102 -5.10 -1.38 9.07
C ILE A 102 -4.56 -2.75 8.71
N ARG A 103 -3.77 -2.81 7.64
CA ARG A 103 -3.24 -4.04 7.06
C ARG A 103 -1.75 -3.94 6.82
N THR A 104 -1.09 -5.09 6.78
CA THR A 104 0.32 -5.17 6.45
C THR A 104 0.67 -6.35 5.55
N VAL A 105 1.76 -6.20 4.81
CA VAL A 105 2.48 -7.30 4.15
C VAL A 105 3.94 -7.31 4.58
N ALA A 106 4.61 -8.47 4.51
CA ALA A 106 6.05 -8.53 4.76
C ALA A 106 6.82 -7.80 3.64
N ALA A 107 7.86 -7.05 3.99
CA ALA A 107 8.80 -6.48 3.03
C ALA A 107 10.05 -7.37 2.88
N PRO A 108 10.67 -7.43 1.68
CA PRO A 108 10.23 -6.82 0.42
C PRO A 108 9.15 -7.64 -0.31
N GLY A 109 8.22 -6.99 -0.99
CA GLY A 109 7.33 -7.60 -1.99
C GLY A 109 6.38 -8.73 -1.52
N GLY A 110 6.13 -8.87 -0.22
CA GLY A 110 5.24 -9.90 0.31
C GLY A 110 3.80 -9.73 -0.15
N LYS A 111 3.10 -10.85 -0.34
CA LYS A 111 1.72 -10.90 -0.87
C LYS A 111 0.67 -11.27 0.19
N LYS A 112 1.11 -11.88 1.30
CA LYS A 112 0.20 -12.32 2.38
C LYS A 112 -0.17 -11.14 3.26
N VAL A 113 -1.40 -10.67 3.06
CA VAL A 113 -2.00 -9.61 3.87
C VAL A 113 -2.30 -10.11 5.28
N ARG A 114 -2.00 -9.28 6.28
CA ARG A 114 -2.36 -9.46 7.68
C ARG A 114 -3.14 -8.25 8.15
N GLY A 115 -4.27 -8.44 8.82
CA GLY A 115 -4.94 -7.37 9.56
C GLY A 115 -4.22 -7.10 10.89
N GLU A 116 -4.00 -5.83 11.21
CA GLU A 116 -3.43 -5.43 12.51
C GLU A 116 -4.54 -5.16 13.54
N PRO A 117 -4.26 -5.20 14.85
CA PRO A 117 -5.29 -4.89 15.85
C PRO A 117 -5.83 -3.46 15.78
N VAL A 118 -5.03 -2.52 15.28
CA VAL A 118 -5.41 -1.11 15.12
C VAL A 118 -6.42 -0.92 13.99
N LYS A 119 -7.46 -0.12 14.28
CA LYS A 119 -8.47 0.32 13.32
C LYS A 119 -8.54 1.84 13.31
N ILE A 120 -8.56 2.44 12.12
CA ILE A 120 -8.58 3.88 11.93
C ILE A 120 -9.63 4.20 10.86
N SER A 121 -10.74 4.79 11.28
CA SER A 121 -11.78 5.25 10.36
C SER A 121 -11.30 6.45 9.54
N SER A 122 -11.86 6.61 8.34
CA SER A 122 -11.59 7.74 7.44
C SER A 122 -10.10 7.97 7.20
N LEU A 123 -9.30 6.89 7.15
CA LEU A 123 -7.85 6.96 6.99
C LEU A 123 -7.50 7.78 5.75
N SER A 124 -6.65 8.79 5.91
CA SER A 124 -6.26 9.71 4.83
C SER A 124 -4.79 9.57 4.43
N SER A 125 -3.93 9.19 5.38
CA SER A 125 -2.50 9.01 5.12
C SER A 125 -1.78 8.30 6.24
N PHE A 126 -0.52 7.98 5.96
CA PHE A 126 0.48 7.62 6.97
C PHE A 126 1.60 8.67 7.02
N GLY A 127 2.39 8.66 8.08
CA GLY A 127 3.62 9.43 8.20
C GLY A 127 4.70 8.59 8.89
N GLU A 128 5.96 8.95 8.67
CA GLU A 128 7.10 8.33 9.32
C GLU A 128 8.00 9.43 9.90
N ASP A 129 8.42 9.29 11.15
CA ASP A 129 9.36 10.23 11.76
C ASP A 129 10.84 9.89 11.46
N ALA A 130 11.76 10.69 12.00
CA ALA A 130 13.19 10.47 11.82
C ALA A 130 13.71 9.15 12.44
N LYS A 131 12.97 8.55 13.38
CA LYS A 131 13.30 7.30 14.05
C LYS A 131 12.64 6.08 13.39
N GLY A 132 11.84 6.27 12.36
CA GLY A 132 11.12 5.21 11.66
C GLY A 132 9.81 4.80 12.34
N GLU A 133 9.34 5.58 13.31
CA GLU A 133 8.03 5.35 13.94
C GLU A 133 6.92 5.86 13.04
N LEU A 134 5.81 5.12 13.02
CA LEU A 134 4.70 5.40 12.11
C LEU A 134 3.56 6.15 12.79
N TYR A 135 2.98 7.02 11.98
CA TYR A 135 1.80 7.82 12.28
C TYR A 135 0.75 7.56 11.21
N ALA A 136 -0.50 7.79 11.55
CA ALA A 136 -1.62 7.76 10.62
C ALA A 136 -2.49 9.00 10.80
N THR A 137 -3.05 9.51 9.72
CA THR A 137 -3.97 10.65 9.74
C THR A 137 -5.35 10.19 9.30
N SER A 138 -6.38 10.75 9.91
CA SER A 138 -7.79 10.53 9.55
C SER A 138 -8.42 11.83 9.07
N LEU A 139 -9.35 11.75 8.12
CA LEU A 139 -10.22 12.88 7.75
C LEU A 139 -11.15 13.32 8.88
N ASP A 140 -11.26 12.53 9.95
CA ASP A 140 -11.98 12.91 11.18
C ASP A 140 -11.18 13.92 12.03
N GLY A 141 -10.00 14.37 11.56
CA GLY A 141 -9.19 15.41 12.20
C GLY A 141 -8.18 14.89 13.23
N VAL A 142 -7.94 13.58 13.29
CA VAL A 142 -7.05 12.94 14.28
C VAL A 142 -5.73 12.50 13.64
N VAL A 143 -4.63 12.69 14.38
CA VAL A 143 -3.32 12.10 14.08
C VAL A 143 -3.02 11.02 15.13
N TYR A 144 -2.82 9.79 14.67
CA TYR A 144 -2.49 8.64 15.49
C TYR A 144 -0.99 8.37 15.44
N ARG A 145 -0.41 7.95 16.57
CA ARG A 145 0.91 7.33 16.63
C ARG A 145 0.73 5.83 16.83
N LEU A 146 1.38 5.01 16.01
CA LEU A 146 1.23 3.54 16.04
C LEU A 146 2.32 2.92 16.93
N VAL A 147 1.95 2.42 18.12
CA VAL A 147 2.91 2.07 19.19
C VAL A 147 2.76 0.67 19.80
N SER A 148 1.76 -0.13 19.44
CA SER A 148 1.58 -1.50 19.94
C SER A 148 0.57 -2.28 19.12
#